data_AF-A0A151IYS6-F1
#
_entry.id   AF-A0A151IYS6-F1
#
_cell.length_a   1.000
_cell.length_b   1.000
_cell.length_c   1.000
_cell.angle_alpha   90.00
_cell.angle_beta   90.00
_cell.angle_gamma   90.00
#
_symmetry.space_group_name_H-M   'P 1'
#
loop_
_entity.id
_entity.type
_entity.pdbx_description
1 polymer ?
#
loop_
_entity_poly.entity_id
_entity_poly.type
_entity_poly.pdbx_seq_one_letter_code
_entity_poly.pdbx_strand_id
1 'polypeptide(L)'
;MQRYDSIKINTILNLQNIQFRMTLKRVPFIVYADLECALEKTDSDSQSATHTYQHHNVFSIGYFVHCSYDSSLSGYRFRRDKDCIAWFAEELK
;
A
#
# COMPACT_ATOMS: atom_id res chain seq x y z
N MET A 1 25.94 17.65 -24.29
CA MET A 1 26.54 16.91 -23.16
C MET A 1 26.80 17.88 -22.03
N GLN A 2 25.82 18.07 -21.15
CA GLN A 2 26.03 18.63 -19.81
C GLN A 2 25.40 17.64 -18.83
N ARG A 3 26.22 17.24 -17.86
CA ARG A 3 25.97 16.19 -16.87
C ARG A 3 24.94 16.71 -15.87
N TYR A 4 23.84 16.00 -15.69
CA TYR A 4 23.09 16.06 -14.44
C TYR A 4 23.77 15.08 -13.49
N ASP A 5 24.55 15.61 -12.56
CA ASP A 5 25.15 14.84 -11.49
C ASP A 5 24.04 14.11 -10.73
N SER A 6 24.16 12.78 -10.69
CA SER A 6 23.23 11.91 -9.99
C SER A 6 23.30 12.22 -8.49
N ILE A 7 22.34 13.00 -7.99
CA ILE A 7 22.11 13.14 -6.56
C ILE A 7 21.75 11.74 -6.05
N LYS A 8 22.70 11.07 -5.41
CA LYS A 8 22.48 9.82 -4.68
C LYS A 8 21.64 10.15 -3.45
N ILE A 9 20.32 10.18 -3.61
CA ILE A 9 19.41 10.26 -2.48
C ILE A 9 19.38 8.87 -1.83
N ASN A 10 20.25 8.66 -0.85
CA ASN A 10 20.19 7.52 0.06
C ASN A 10 19.03 7.73 1.03
N THR A 11 17.80 7.44 0.61
CA THR A 11 16.65 7.40 1.54
C THR A 11 16.68 6.07 2.28
N ILE A 12 17.25 6.06 3.48
CA ILE A 12 17.15 4.94 4.41
C ILE A 12 15.83 5.11 5.16
N LEU A 13 14.78 4.38 4.77
CA LEU A 13 13.61 4.20 5.62
C LEU A 13 13.96 3.13 6.66
N ASN A 14 14.31 3.59 7.87
CA ASN A 14 14.77 2.75 8.96
C ASN A 14 13.56 2.25 9.77
N LEU A 15 12.97 1.13 9.35
CA LEU A 15 12.04 0.35 10.17
C LEU A 15 12.83 -0.80 10.78
N GLN A 16 13.12 -0.66 12.07
CA GLN A 16 13.58 -1.71 13.00
C GLN A 16 14.37 -2.87 12.39
N ASN A 17 15.69 -2.72 12.31
CA ASN A 17 16.68 -3.81 12.24
C ASN A 17 16.53 -4.84 11.10
N ILE A 18 15.93 -4.47 9.98
CA ILE A 18 16.03 -5.24 8.74
C ILE A 18 16.64 -4.36 7.66
N GLN A 19 17.94 -4.53 7.42
CA GLN A 19 18.63 -3.85 6.33
C GLN A 19 18.29 -4.54 4.99
N PHE A 20 17.13 -4.22 4.42
CA PHE A 20 16.87 -4.54 3.01
C PHE A 20 17.75 -3.64 2.15
N ARG A 21 18.86 -4.18 1.62
CA ARG A 21 19.65 -3.52 0.57
C ARG A 21 18.87 -3.54 -0.75
N MET A 22 17.83 -2.72 -0.84
CA MET A 22 17.11 -2.48 -2.09
C MET A 22 17.94 -1.49 -2.91
N THR A 23 18.65 -1.99 -3.92
CA THR A 23 19.40 -1.10 -4.82
C THR A 23 18.38 -0.35 -5.68
N LEU A 24 18.07 0.91 -5.34
CA LEU A 24 17.08 1.82 -5.97
C LEU A 24 17.24 2.02 -7.50
N LYS A 25 18.25 1.42 -8.14
CA LYS A 25 18.43 1.48 -9.60
C LYS A 25 17.39 0.70 -10.41
N ARG A 26 16.54 -0.13 -9.80
CA ARG A 26 15.68 -1.09 -10.53
C ARG A 26 14.25 -1.28 -9.98
N VAL A 27 13.69 -0.30 -9.27
CA VAL A 27 12.26 -0.34 -8.90
C VAL A 27 11.50 0.66 -9.77
N PRO A 28 10.92 0.21 -10.89
CA PRO A 28 10.31 1.09 -11.87
C PRO A 28 8.98 1.69 -11.38
N PHE A 29 8.28 0.98 -10.51
CA PHE A 29 6.98 1.36 -9.96
C PHE A 29 6.95 1.11 -8.45
N ILE A 30 6.47 2.08 -7.68
CA ILE A 30 6.20 1.98 -6.24
C ILE A 30 4.73 2.27 -6.04
N VAL A 31 4.04 1.44 -5.24
CA VAL A 31 2.64 1.65 -4.88
C VAL A 31 2.56 1.97 -3.39
N TYR A 32 2.04 3.15 -3.06
CA TYR A 32 1.68 3.53 -1.70
C TYR A 32 0.17 3.35 -1.56
N ALA A 33 -0.29 2.50 -0.65
CA ALA A 33 -1.72 2.22 -0.49
C ALA A 33 -2.13 2.34 0.98
N ASP A 34 -3.36 2.80 1.21
CA ASP A 34 -4.01 2.89 2.51
C ASP A 34 -5.45 2.40 2.43
N LEU A 35 -5.94 1.82 3.53
CA LEU A 35 -7.28 1.23 3.64
C LEU A 35 -8.08 1.94 4.73
N GLU A 36 -9.31 2.33 4.41
CA GLU A 36 -10.29 2.71 5.43
C GLU A 36 -11.10 1.48 5.81
N CYS A 37 -11.04 1.10 7.09
CA CYS A 37 -11.75 -0.05 7.63
C CYS A 37 -12.71 0.39 8.74
N ALA A 38 -13.91 -0.18 8.79
CA ALA A 38 -14.78 -0.07 9.95
C ALA A 38 -14.74 -1.36 10.76
N LEU A 39 -14.79 -1.19 12.07
CA LEU A 39 -14.88 -2.30 13.00
C LEU A 39 -16.32 -2.80 13.05
N GLU A 40 -16.53 -4.04 12.66
CA GLU A 40 -17.79 -4.74 12.87
C GLU A 40 -17.84 -5.27 14.31
N LYS A 41 -18.99 -5.09 14.94
CA LYS A 41 -19.24 -5.66 16.26
C LYS A 41 -19.32 -7.18 16.10
N THR A 42 -18.46 -7.90 16.80
CA THR A 42 -18.57 -9.34 16.96
C THR A 42 -19.62 -9.66 18.01
N ASP A 43 -20.55 -10.57 17.70
CA ASP A 43 -21.56 -11.03 18.64
C ASP A 43 -20.88 -11.68 19.85
N SER A 44 -21.14 -11.14 21.03
CA SER A 44 -20.57 -11.60 22.31
C SER A 44 -21.13 -12.95 22.77
N ASP A 45 -22.09 -13.53 22.04
CA ASP A 45 -22.88 -14.71 22.45
C ASP A 45 -22.35 -16.03 21.90
N SER A 46 -21.15 -16.07 21.30
CA SER A 46 -20.54 -17.35 20.95
C SER A 46 -20.17 -18.09 22.23
N GLN A 47 -20.83 -19.22 22.52
CA GLN A 47 -20.49 -20.21 23.56
C GLN A 47 -19.11 -20.90 23.32
N SER A 48 -18.24 -20.28 22.52
CA SER A 48 -16.93 -20.79 22.16
C SER A 48 -15.89 -20.14 23.08
N ALA A 49 -14.94 -20.93 23.60
CA ALA A 49 -13.83 -20.46 24.41
C ALA A 49 -12.83 -19.55 23.63
N THR A 50 -13.14 -19.23 22.38
CA THR A 50 -12.38 -18.38 21.47
C THR A 50 -13.22 -17.16 21.10
N HIS A 51 -12.87 -16.01 21.65
CA HIS A 51 -13.45 -14.73 21.24
C HIS A 51 -12.73 -14.22 19.99
N THR A 52 -13.47 -13.98 18.90
CA THR A 52 -12.98 -13.20 17.76
C THR A 52 -12.85 -11.75 18.19
N TYR A 53 -11.60 -11.32 18.39
CA TYR A 53 -11.30 -10.09 19.10
C TYR A 53 -11.86 -8.85 18.40
N GLN A 54 -11.74 -8.75 17.07
CA GLN A 54 -12.25 -7.62 16.25
C GLN A 54 -12.34 -8.05 14.77
N HIS A 55 -13.46 -7.78 14.10
CA HIS A 55 -13.59 -7.97 12.64
C HIS A 55 -13.52 -6.62 11.93
N HIS A 56 -12.43 -6.37 11.19
CA HIS A 56 -12.29 -5.14 10.40
C HIS A 56 -12.74 -5.39 8.97
N ASN A 57 -13.80 -4.70 8.57
CA ASN A 57 -14.27 -4.73 7.19
C ASN A 57 -13.71 -3.52 6.43
N VAL A 58 -13.21 -3.74 5.22
CA VAL A 58 -12.64 -2.69 4.37
C VAL A 58 -13.77 -2.01 3.60
N PHE A 59 -13.80 -0.69 3.60
CA PHE A 59 -14.82 0.10 2.89
C PHE A 59 -14.24 0.92 1.75
N SER A 60 -12.96 1.27 1.83
CA SER A 60 -12.30 2.00 0.77
C SER A 60 -10.81 1.69 0.72
N ILE A 61 -10.24 1.90 -0.45
CA ILE A 61 -8.80 1.89 -0.70
C ILE A 61 -8.44 3.14 -1.49
N GLY A 62 -7.34 3.77 -1.09
CA GLY A 62 -6.67 4.81 -1.86
C GLY A 62 -5.23 4.39 -2.10
N TYR A 63 -4.72 4.57 -3.32
CA TYR A 63 -3.33 4.29 -3.61
C TYR A 63 -2.73 5.28 -4.60
N PHE A 64 -1.42 5.50 -4.47
CA PHE A 64 -0.61 6.30 -5.37
C PHE A 64 0.46 5.42 -6.00
N VAL A 65 0.47 5.37 -7.33
CA VAL A 65 1.55 4.74 -8.11
C VAL A 65 2.58 5.81 -8.44
N HIS A 66 3.83 5.56 -8.09
CA HIS A 66 4.98 6.34 -8.50
C HIS A 66 5.78 5.55 -9.53
N CYS A 67 5.95 6.11 -10.73
CA CYS A 67 6.82 5.57 -11.77
C CYS A 67 8.11 6.39 -11.86
N SER A 68 9.26 5.72 -11.76
CA SER A 68 10.58 6.37 -11.83
C SER A 68 11.07 6.63 -13.26
N TYR A 69 10.43 6.03 -14.27
CA TYR A 69 10.76 6.22 -15.68
C TYR A 69 9.99 7.38 -16.32
N ASP A 70 8.69 7.48 -16.02
CA ASP A 70 7.80 8.48 -16.59
C ASP A 70 6.79 8.93 -15.53
N SER A 71 6.89 10.20 -15.12
CA SER A 71 5.99 10.75 -14.11
C SER A 71 4.54 10.86 -14.59
N SER A 72 4.28 10.86 -15.91
CA SER A 72 2.92 10.85 -16.46
C SER A 72 2.17 9.54 -16.19
N LEU A 73 2.91 8.45 -15.94
CA LEU A 73 2.37 7.16 -15.50
C LEU A 73 2.14 7.10 -13.99
N SER A 74 2.57 8.13 -13.24
CA SER A 74 2.27 8.22 -11.82
C SER A 74 0.86 8.77 -11.59
N GLY A 75 0.17 8.29 -10.57
CA GLY A 75 -1.19 8.74 -10.34
C GLY A 75 -1.81 8.20 -9.05
N TYR A 76 -2.78 8.96 -8.55
CA TYR A 76 -3.62 8.56 -7.43
C TYR A 76 -4.92 7.95 -7.94
N ARG A 77 -5.35 6.85 -7.35
CA ARG A 77 -6.65 6.24 -7.57
C ARG A 77 -7.25 5.82 -6.24
N PHE A 78 -8.58 5.81 -6.19
CA PHE A 78 -9.30 5.34 -5.01
C PHE A 78 -10.63 4.72 -5.43
N ARG A 79 -11.13 3.84 -4.57
CA ARG A 79 -12.45 3.25 -4.73
C ARG A 79 -13.06 3.01 -3.36
N ARG A 80 -14.35 3.32 -3.26
CA ARG A 80 -15.16 3.10 -2.06
C ARG A 80 -16.37 2.24 -2.42
N ASP A 81 -16.27 0.96 -2.12
CA ASP A 81 -17.36 0.00 -2.15
C ASP A 81 -16.89 -1.33 -1.53
N LYS A 82 -17.80 -2.30 -1.47
CA LYS A 82 -17.55 -3.62 -0.89
C LYS A 82 -16.53 -4.45 -1.68
N ASP A 83 -16.35 -4.13 -2.96
CA ASP A 83 -15.47 -4.86 -3.87
C ASP A 83 -14.14 -4.11 -4.09
N CYS A 84 -13.85 -3.09 -3.29
CA CYS A 84 -12.72 -2.19 -3.50
C CYS A 84 -11.37 -2.92 -3.47
N ILE A 85 -11.26 -4.00 -2.68
CA ILE A 85 -10.08 -4.87 -2.64
C ILE A 85 -9.93 -5.69 -3.92
N ALA A 86 -11.02 -6.29 -4.40
CA ALA A 86 -11.00 -7.07 -5.65
C ALA A 86 -10.63 -6.17 -6.83
N TRP A 87 -11.24 -4.97 -6.90
CA TRP A 87 -10.90 -3.98 -7.91
C TRP A 87 -9.43 -3.54 -7.85
N PHE A 88 -8.89 -3.28 -6.65
CA PHE A 88 -7.48 -2.92 -6.52
C PHE A 88 -6.55 -4.03 -7.03
N ALA A 89 -6.87 -5.29 -6.74
CA ALA A 89 -6.11 -6.42 -7.27
C ALA A 89 -6.16 -6.49 -8.81
N GLU A 90 -7.30 -6.14 -9.42
CA GLU A 90 -7.41 -6.05 -10.89
C GLU A 90 -6.60 -4.88 -11.48
N GLU A 91 -6.54 -3.72 -10.83
CA GLU A 91 -5.75 -2.57 -11.30
C GLU A 91 -4.23 -2.83 -11.26
N LEU A 92 -3.77 -3.81 -10.49
CA LEU A 92 -2.35 -4.16 -10.33
C LEU A 92 -1.86 -5.33 -11.18
N LYS A 93 -2.72 -5.91 -12.02
CA LYS A 93 -2.33 -6.97 -12.98
C LYS A 93 -1.51 -6.43 -14.14
#